data_AF-A0A5E4BG90-F1
#
_entry.id   AF-A0A5E4BG90-F1
#
_cell.length_a   1.000
_cell.length_b   1.000
_cell.length_c   1.000
_cell.angle_alpha   90.00
_cell.angle_beta   90.00
_cell.angle_gamma   90.00
#
_symmetry.space_group_name_H-M   'P 1'
#
loop_
_entity.id
_entity.type
_entity.pdbx_description
1 polymer ?
#
loop_
_entity_poly.entity_id
_entity_poly.type
_entity_poly.pdbx_seq_one_letter_code
_entity_poly.pdbx_strand_id
1 'polypeptide(L)'
;MPSILAYQSSEVDWCESNFQYSQLVAEFYNTFSNISFLIFGPLLMFLMHPYAQKRSRCIYGTFVLFMIIGLFSMYFHMTLSFLGQLLDEIAILWLLASSYSIWMPRCYFPTFLARNRSHFTCLVIATTMISTFLSFLKPTVNAYALNSIAIHILYIVYLEYRKTSNKELRHLIEVSVVLWACAVTSWISDRFFCSFWQRIHFFYLHSIWHVLISITFPYGLVTMALVDASYEMPGQTLKVRYWPRDTWPMGLPYVEVQGDDKSC
;
A
#
# COMPACT_ATOMS: atom_id res chain seq x y z
N MET A 1 -23.03 22.75 10.99
CA MET A 1 -22.19 21.53 11.02
C MET A 1 -20.83 21.93 11.56
N PRO A 2 -20.19 21.12 12.42
CA PRO A 2 -18.80 21.35 12.80
C PRO A 2 -17.91 21.40 11.54
N SER A 3 -16.82 22.17 11.61
CA SER A 3 -15.86 22.28 10.50
C SER A 3 -15.29 20.90 10.15
N ILE A 4 -15.05 20.62 8.87
CA ILE A 4 -14.38 19.37 8.42
C ILE A 4 -12.95 19.22 8.96
N LEU A 5 -12.37 20.33 9.43
CA LEU A 5 -11.06 20.41 10.06
C LEU A 5 -11.13 20.26 11.58
N ALA A 6 -12.31 20.31 12.18
CA ALA A 6 -12.46 20.23 13.62
C ALA A 6 -11.98 18.86 14.12
N TYR A 7 -11.38 18.85 15.31
CA TYR A 7 -11.00 17.60 15.96
C TYR A 7 -12.24 16.74 16.22
N GLN A 8 -12.09 15.43 16.05
CA GLN A 8 -13.15 14.43 16.23
C GLN A 8 -14.41 14.71 15.39
N SER A 9 -14.23 15.31 14.21
CA SER A 9 -15.32 15.53 13.25
C SER A 9 -15.56 14.32 12.33
N SER A 10 -14.64 13.35 12.30
CA SER A 10 -14.82 12.09 11.58
C SER A 10 -15.85 11.21 12.31
N GLU A 11 -16.64 10.44 11.54
CA GLU A 11 -17.51 9.40 12.08
C GLU A 11 -16.72 8.11 12.43
N VAL A 12 -15.46 8.03 12.03
CA VAL A 12 -14.56 6.90 12.30
C VAL A 12 -13.67 7.24 13.49
N ASP A 13 -13.83 6.45 14.55
CA ASP A 13 -12.99 6.42 15.76
C ASP A 13 -12.46 4.98 15.91
N TRP A 14 -11.18 4.80 16.21
CA TRP A 14 -10.57 3.48 16.41
C TRP A 14 -10.56 3.11 17.89
N CYS A 15 -10.02 1.93 18.20
CA CYS A 15 -10.14 1.40 19.55
C CYS A 15 -9.25 2.09 20.60
N GLU A 16 -8.20 2.79 20.15
CA GLU A 16 -7.29 3.53 21.01
C GLU A 16 -8.01 4.66 21.78
N SER A 17 -7.66 4.86 23.05
CA SER A 17 -8.29 5.90 23.86
C SER A 17 -7.82 7.30 23.46
N ASN A 18 -8.79 8.15 23.13
CA ASN A 18 -8.54 9.52 22.69
C ASN A 18 -7.89 10.40 23.77
N PHE A 19 -6.82 11.11 23.39
CA PHE A 19 -6.04 12.05 24.19
C PHE A 19 -5.44 11.48 25.48
N GLN A 20 -5.23 10.16 25.54
CA GLN A 20 -4.70 9.50 26.74
C GLN A 20 -3.28 9.96 27.10
N TYR A 21 -2.43 10.20 26.09
CA TYR A 21 -1.00 10.52 26.28
C TYR A 21 -0.63 11.97 25.90
N SER A 22 -1.52 12.68 25.22
CA SER A 22 -1.30 14.06 24.74
C SER A 22 -2.62 14.79 24.57
N GLN A 23 -2.66 16.07 24.92
CA GLN A 23 -3.84 16.93 24.68
C GLN A 23 -4.00 17.32 23.20
N LEU A 24 -2.97 17.11 22.37
CA LEU A 24 -2.96 17.48 20.95
C LEU A 24 -3.10 16.29 20.00
N VAL A 25 -2.87 15.07 20.48
CA VAL A 25 -2.89 13.85 19.66
C VAL A 25 -3.98 12.95 20.20
N ALA A 26 -5.04 12.76 19.42
CA ALA A 26 -6.18 11.92 19.80
C ALA A 26 -5.73 10.46 19.99
N GLU A 27 -5.26 9.80 18.95
CA GLU A 27 -4.80 8.40 19.02
C GLU A 27 -3.27 8.35 18.89
N PHE A 28 -2.57 8.29 20.02
CA PHE A 28 -1.11 8.44 20.09
C PHE A 28 -0.36 7.34 19.33
N TYR A 29 -0.67 6.07 19.60
CA TYR A 29 0.01 4.93 18.98
C TYR A 29 -0.38 4.78 17.51
N ASN A 30 -1.65 4.99 17.15
CA ASN A 30 -2.10 5.02 15.76
C ASN A 30 -1.40 6.14 14.98
N THR A 31 -1.19 7.31 15.60
CA THR A 31 -0.41 8.40 14.98
C THR A 31 1.04 7.98 14.75
N PHE A 32 1.76 7.57 15.79
CA PHE A 32 3.21 7.34 15.68
C PHE A 32 3.61 6.03 14.99
N SER A 33 2.73 5.04 14.93
CA SER A 33 2.95 3.80 14.16
C SER A 33 3.15 4.07 12.67
N ASN A 34 2.60 5.18 12.14
CA ASN A 34 2.77 5.60 10.76
C ASN A 34 4.18 6.12 10.40
N ILE A 35 5.07 6.31 11.38
CA ILE A 35 6.48 6.65 11.11
C ILE A 35 7.14 5.58 10.22
N SER A 36 6.70 4.33 10.28
CA SER A 36 7.24 3.26 9.43
C SER A 36 7.15 3.58 7.94
N PHE A 37 6.09 4.28 7.49
CA PHE A 37 5.94 4.72 6.10
C PHE A 37 7.01 5.74 5.70
N LEU A 38 7.36 6.64 6.62
CA LEU A 38 8.39 7.68 6.43
C LEU A 38 9.81 7.11 6.45
N ILE A 39 10.01 5.93 7.05
CA ILE A 39 11.28 5.19 7.03
C ILE A 39 11.38 4.33 5.77
N PHE A 40 10.36 3.52 5.49
CA PHE A 40 10.39 2.58 4.37
C PHE A 40 10.27 3.28 3.02
N GLY A 41 9.55 4.40 2.90
CA GLY A 41 9.44 5.15 1.65
C GLY A 41 10.79 5.57 1.06
N PRO A 42 11.62 6.34 1.78
CA PRO A 42 12.96 6.74 1.31
C PRO A 42 13.90 5.54 1.14
N LEU A 43 13.82 4.54 2.04
CA LEU A 43 14.63 3.33 1.93
C LEU A 43 14.33 2.57 0.63
N LEU A 44 13.05 2.33 0.32
CA LEU A 44 12.65 1.68 -0.93
C LEU A 44 12.99 2.53 -2.15
N MET A 45 12.85 3.85 -2.06
CA MET A 45 13.26 4.77 -3.12
C MET A 45 14.75 4.63 -3.45
N PHE A 46 15.59 4.49 -2.42
CA PHE A 46 17.02 4.23 -2.58
C PHE A 46 17.29 2.83 -3.15
N LEU A 47 16.75 1.78 -2.54
CA LEU A 47 17.02 0.39 -2.92
C LEU A 47 16.50 0.05 -4.33
N MET A 48 15.35 0.59 -4.72
CA MET A 48 14.72 0.34 -6.01
C MET A 48 15.14 1.34 -7.09
N HIS A 49 16.08 2.25 -6.80
CA HIS A 49 16.55 3.26 -7.76
C HIS A 49 16.98 2.67 -9.11
N PRO A 50 17.81 1.61 -9.17
CA PRO A 50 18.23 1.04 -10.46
C PRO A 50 17.05 0.49 -11.27
N TYR A 51 16.10 -0.17 -10.61
CA TYR A 51 14.88 -0.66 -11.24
C TYR A 51 14.00 0.48 -11.75
N ALA A 52 13.80 1.53 -10.96
CA ALA A 52 13.02 2.71 -11.36
C ALA A 52 13.65 3.42 -12.58
N GLN A 53 14.97 3.53 -12.66
CA GLN A 53 15.64 4.08 -13.84
C GLN A 53 15.44 3.22 -15.09
N LYS A 54 15.47 1.89 -14.94
CA LYS A 54 15.33 0.96 -16.06
C LYS A 54 13.88 0.82 -16.55
N ARG A 55 12.92 0.78 -15.63
CA ARG A 55 11.50 0.53 -15.94
C ARG A 55 10.73 1.82 -16.21
N SER A 56 10.63 2.71 -15.21
CA SER A 56 9.92 3.98 -15.32
C SER A 56 10.18 4.88 -14.13
N ARG A 57 10.52 6.15 -14.38
CA ARG A 57 10.66 7.16 -13.32
C ARG A 57 9.36 7.47 -12.58
N CYS A 58 8.20 7.09 -13.12
CA CYS A 58 6.91 7.23 -12.42
C CYS A 58 6.86 6.42 -11.11
N ILE A 59 7.70 5.40 -10.96
CA ILE A 59 7.80 4.58 -9.73
C ILE A 59 8.18 5.44 -8.52
N TYR A 60 8.97 6.51 -8.70
CA TYR A 60 9.26 7.46 -7.62
C TYR A 60 8.00 8.10 -7.06
N GLY A 61 7.01 8.37 -7.92
CA GLY A 61 5.70 8.88 -7.50
C GLY A 61 4.98 7.91 -6.57
N THR A 62 5.09 6.60 -6.79
CA THR A 62 4.52 5.57 -5.90
C THR A 62 5.16 5.63 -4.50
N PHE A 63 6.48 5.81 -4.40
CA PHE A 63 7.14 5.96 -3.10
C PHE A 63 6.76 7.25 -2.39
N VAL A 64 6.61 8.34 -3.14
CA VAL A 64 6.12 9.62 -2.59
C VAL A 64 4.69 9.46 -2.06
N LEU A 65 3.79 8.83 -2.83
CA LEU A 65 2.42 8.54 -2.40
C LEU A 65 2.39 7.67 -1.14
N PHE A 66 3.27 6.67 -1.04
CA PHE A 66 3.40 5.84 0.16
C PHE A 66 3.78 6.66 1.41
N MET A 67 4.70 7.61 1.29
CA MET A 67 5.02 8.54 2.40
C MET A 67 3.87 9.49 2.71
N ILE A 68 3.16 9.97 1.69
CA ILE A 68 1.98 10.84 1.85
C ILE A 68 0.87 10.13 2.63
N ILE A 69 0.64 8.83 2.38
CA ILE A 69 -0.29 8.02 3.18
C ILE A 69 0.10 8.07 4.65
N GLY A 70 1.38 7.81 4.98
CA GLY A 70 1.87 7.90 6.35
C GLY A 70 1.60 9.27 6.98
N LEU A 71 1.88 10.37 6.26
CA LEU A 71 1.64 11.73 6.76
C LEU A 71 0.15 12.04 6.97
N PHE A 72 -0.71 11.62 6.04
CA PHE A 72 -2.14 11.86 6.15
C PHE A 72 -2.81 10.98 7.20
N SER A 73 -2.36 9.73 7.34
CA SER A 73 -2.79 8.85 8.43
C SER A 73 -2.33 9.41 9.79
N MET A 74 -1.09 9.91 9.91
CA MET A 74 -0.64 10.64 11.11
C MET A 74 -1.55 11.84 11.43
N TYR A 75 -1.87 12.65 10.42
CA TYR A 75 -2.76 13.80 10.59
C TYR A 75 -4.18 13.38 10.99
N PHE A 76 -4.69 12.29 10.39
CA PHE A 76 -5.99 11.74 10.73
C PHE A 76 -6.01 11.26 12.18
N HIS A 77 -5.12 10.37 12.61
CA HIS A 77 -5.11 9.84 13.98
C HIS A 77 -4.76 10.88 15.04
N MET A 78 -4.02 11.93 14.67
CA MET A 78 -3.78 13.06 15.57
C MET A 78 -5.05 13.87 15.83
N THR A 79 -5.88 14.07 14.80
CA THR A 79 -7.00 15.02 14.85
C THR A 79 -8.38 14.36 14.95
N LEU A 80 -8.52 13.13 14.46
CA LEU A 80 -9.77 12.49 14.07
C LEU A 80 -10.69 13.42 13.27
N SER A 81 -10.10 14.26 12.41
CA SER A 81 -10.85 15.18 11.56
C SER A 81 -11.38 14.49 10.32
N PHE A 82 -12.55 14.91 9.85
CA PHE A 82 -13.16 14.40 8.63
C PHE A 82 -12.26 14.62 7.40
N LEU A 83 -11.60 15.79 7.31
CA LEU A 83 -10.62 16.02 6.24
C LEU A 83 -9.45 15.04 6.34
N GLY A 84 -8.94 14.79 7.56
CA GLY A 84 -7.85 13.84 7.77
C GLY A 84 -8.22 12.45 7.28
N GLN A 85 -9.42 11.97 7.62
CA GLN A 85 -9.94 10.70 7.13
C GLN A 85 -9.95 10.67 5.59
N LEU A 86 -10.52 11.69 4.94
CA LEU A 86 -10.57 11.75 3.48
C LEU A 86 -9.18 11.74 2.86
N LEU A 87 -8.24 12.52 3.39
CA LEU A 87 -6.87 12.59 2.86
C LEU A 87 -6.16 11.24 2.97
N ASP A 88 -6.24 10.58 4.12
CA ASP A 88 -5.64 9.26 4.37
C ASP A 88 -6.18 8.23 3.36
N GLU A 89 -7.50 8.06 3.33
CA GLU A 89 -8.10 7.04 2.49
C GLU A 89 -7.98 7.35 0.98
N ILE A 90 -8.01 8.63 0.56
CA ILE A 90 -7.80 9.02 -0.85
C ILE A 90 -6.35 8.76 -1.25
N ALA A 91 -5.36 9.05 -0.40
CA ALA A 91 -3.97 8.79 -0.73
C ALA A 91 -3.71 7.29 -0.99
N ILE A 92 -4.36 6.39 -0.25
CA ILE A 92 -4.33 4.95 -0.50
C ILE A 92 -4.90 4.63 -1.89
N LEU A 93 -6.05 5.21 -2.26
CA LEU A 93 -6.67 5.01 -3.56
C LEU A 93 -5.70 5.42 -4.71
N TRP A 94 -5.03 6.56 -4.57
CA TRP A 94 -4.07 7.04 -5.55
C TRP A 94 -2.79 6.19 -5.63
N LEU A 95 -2.29 5.67 -4.51
CA LEU A 95 -1.19 4.71 -4.50
C LEU A 95 -1.56 3.44 -5.26
N LEU A 96 -2.75 2.89 -5.03
CA LEU A 96 -3.24 1.71 -5.74
C LEU A 96 -3.42 1.99 -7.24
N ALA A 97 -3.98 3.15 -7.60
CA ALA A 97 -4.15 3.57 -8.99
C ALA A 97 -2.78 3.72 -9.72
N SER A 98 -1.80 4.34 -9.05
CA SER A 98 -0.42 4.43 -9.54
C SER A 98 0.17 3.03 -9.77
N SER A 99 -0.01 2.14 -8.79
CA SER A 99 0.52 0.77 -8.85
C SER A 99 -0.11 -0.04 -9.99
N TYR A 100 -1.43 0.05 -10.16
CA TYR A 100 -2.14 -0.56 -11.29
C TYR A 100 -1.61 -0.07 -12.64
N SER A 101 -1.46 1.25 -12.78
CA SER A 101 -1.01 1.86 -14.03
C SER A 101 0.37 1.37 -14.44
N ILE A 102 1.28 1.21 -13.47
CA ILE A 102 2.68 0.80 -13.69
C ILE A 102 2.79 -0.71 -13.89
N TRP A 103 2.30 -1.52 -12.93
CA TRP A 103 2.67 -2.94 -12.83
C TRP A 103 1.61 -3.94 -13.31
N MET A 104 0.37 -3.52 -13.58
CA MET A 104 -0.65 -4.47 -14.04
C MET A 104 -0.27 -5.05 -15.41
N PRO A 105 -0.09 -6.37 -15.57
CA PRO A 105 0.29 -6.94 -16.86
C PRO A 105 -0.76 -6.69 -17.93
N ARG A 106 -0.32 -6.35 -19.15
CA ARG A 106 -1.22 -6.02 -20.28
C ARG A 106 -2.22 -7.13 -20.64
N CYS A 107 -1.91 -8.39 -20.30
CA CYS A 107 -2.80 -9.52 -20.55
C CYS A 107 -4.09 -9.46 -19.72
N TYR A 108 -4.09 -8.72 -18.61
CA TYR A 108 -5.24 -8.51 -17.73
C TYR A 108 -6.02 -7.23 -18.04
N PHE A 109 -5.63 -6.47 -19.07
CA PHE A 109 -6.36 -5.28 -19.44
C PHE A 109 -7.73 -5.63 -20.02
N PRO A 110 -8.74 -4.77 -19.81
CA PRO A 110 -10.00 -4.85 -20.53
C PRO A 110 -9.77 -4.94 -22.06
N THR A 111 -10.49 -5.84 -22.72
CA THR A 111 -10.29 -6.16 -24.15
C THR A 111 -10.46 -4.95 -25.06
N PHE A 112 -11.37 -4.03 -24.72
CA PHE A 112 -11.63 -2.80 -25.48
C PHE A 112 -10.46 -1.82 -25.49
N LEU A 113 -9.48 -1.96 -24.59
CA LEU A 113 -8.28 -1.12 -24.54
C LEU A 113 -7.17 -1.59 -25.47
N ALA A 114 -7.36 -2.69 -26.21
CA ALA A 114 -6.39 -3.25 -27.14
C ALA A 114 -4.98 -3.41 -26.55
N ARG A 115 -4.89 -3.75 -25.26
CA ARG A 115 -3.63 -3.91 -24.51
C ARG A 115 -2.73 -2.66 -24.50
N ASN A 116 -3.30 -1.47 -24.72
CA ASN A 116 -2.57 -0.20 -24.72
C ASN A 116 -2.42 0.35 -23.29
N ARG A 117 -1.17 0.44 -22.81
CA ARG A 117 -0.78 0.98 -21.49
C ARG A 117 -1.30 2.39 -21.26
N SER A 118 -1.15 3.29 -22.24
CA SER A 118 -1.56 4.69 -22.10
C SER A 118 -3.08 4.84 -21.95
N HIS A 119 -3.86 4.06 -22.72
CA HIS A 119 -5.32 4.06 -22.57
C HIS A 119 -5.76 3.47 -21.23
N PHE A 120 -5.10 2.40 -20.77
CA PHE A 120 -5.35 1.83 -19.44
C PHE A 120 -5.03 2.81 -18.31
N THR A 121 -3.86 3.45 -18.36
CA THR A 121 -3.48 4.49 -17.38
C THR A 121 -4.47 5.66 -17.39
N CYS A 122 -4.91 6.12 -18.57
CA CYS A 122 -5.92 7.17 -18.68
C CYS A 122 -7.25 6.74 -18.04
N LEU A 123 -7.71 5.51 -18.28
CA LEU A 123 -8.91 4.96 -17.65
C LEU A 123 -8.77 4.93 -16.12
N VAL A 124 -7.65 4.41 -15.60
CA VAL A 124 -7.39 4.32 -14.16
C VAL A 124 -7.35 5.71 -13.50
N ILE A 125 -6.71 6.68 -14.14
CA ILE A 125 -6.68 8.07 -13.64
C ILE A 125 -8.08 8.67 -13.65
N ALA A 126 -8.84 8.51 -14.74
CA ALA A 126 -10.19 9.04 -14.85
C ALA A 126 -11.12 8.44 -13.79
N THR A 127 -11.10 7.12 -13.58
CA THR A 127 -11.91 6.46 -12.54
C THR A 127 -11.49 6.87 -11.14
N THR A 128 -10.19 7.03 -10.89
CA THR A 128 -9.66 7.49 -9.60
C THR A 128 -10.06 8.94 -9.29
N MET A 129 -10.02 9.83 -10.29
CA MET A 129 -10.48 11.22 -10.17
C MET A 129 -11.98 11.28 -9.86
N ILE A 130 -12.80 10.52 -10.59
CA ILE A 130 -14.24 10.44 -10.35
C ILE A 130 -14.51 9.90 -8.94
N SER A 131 -13.85 8.82 -8.54
CA SER A 131 -14.02 8.24 -7.20
C SER A 131 -13.58 9.21 -6.10
N THR A 132 -12.49 9.95 -6.31
CA THR A 132 -12.01 10.97 -5.38
C THR A 132 -13.08 12.05 -5.20
N PHE A 133 -13.62 12.59 -6.30
CA PHE A 133 -14.69 13.59 -6.25
C PHE A 133 -15.95 13.07 -5.53
N LEU A 134 -16.38 11.84 -5.86
CA LEU A 134 -17.53 11.20 -5.20
C LEU A 134 -17.31 10.95 -3.71
N SER A 135 -16.06 10.75 -3.28
CA SER A 135 -15.72 10.54 -1.86
C SER A 135 -15.94 11.79 -1.02
N PHE A 136 -15.77 12.99 -1.60
CA PHE A 136 -16.14 14.25 -0.92
C PHE A 136 -17.65 14.40 -0.76
N LEU A 137 -18.47 13.80 -1.63
CA LEU A 137 -19.92 13.83 -1.54
C LEU A 137 -20.46 12.73 -0.63
N LYS A 138 -19.89 11.53 -0.74
CA LYS A 138 -20.28 10.34 0.01
C LYS A 138 -19.03 9.50 0.33
N PRO A 139 -18.41 9.68 1.50
CA PRO A 139 -17.16 9.02 1.91
C PRO A 139 -17.19 7.50 1.77
N THR A 140 -18.35 6.87 1.99
CA THR A 140 -18.50 5.41 1.84
C THR A 140 -18.16 4.90 0.43
N VAL A 141 -18.22 5.75 -0.60
CA VAL A 141 -17.80 5.40 -1.97
C VAL A 141 -16.33 4.97 -1.99
N ASN A 142 -15.48 5.66 -1.23
CA ASN A 142 -14.06 5.34 -1.18
C ASN A 142 -13.81 3.94 -0.59
N ALA A 143 -14.49 3.62 0.50
CA ALA A 143 -14.44 2.28 1.10
C ALA A 143 -14.84 1.20 0.09
N TYR A 144 -15.91 1.39 -0.70
CA TYR A 144 -16.29 0.43 -1.74
C TYR A 144 -15.25 0.32 -2.85
N ALA A 145 -14.67 1.44 -3.30
CA ALA A 145 -13.62 1.46 -4.31
C ALA A 145 -12.38 0.68 -3.84
N LEU A 146 -11.88 0.99 -2.64
CA LEU A 146 -10.72 0.33 -2.04
C LEU A 146 -10.94 -1.18 -1.88
N ASN A 147 -12.08 -1.60 -1.33
CA ASN A 147 -12.39 -3.02 -1.16
C ASN A 147 -12.52 -3.75 -2.50
N SER A 148 -13.13 -3.12 -3.51
CA SER A 148 -13.25 -3.71 -4.85
C SER A 148 -11.89 -3.90 -5.51
N ILE A 149 -10.99 -2.93 -5.38
CA ILE A 149 -9.61 -3.03 -5.87
C ILE A 149 -8.86 -4.12 -5.11
N ALA A 150 -8.97 -4.19 -3.78
CA ALA A 150 -8.31 -5.21 -2.97
C ALA A 150 -8.73 -6.63 -3.40
N ILE A 151 -10.03 -6.88 -3.59
CA ILE A 151 -10.53 -8.18 -4.07
C ILE A 151 -9.96 -8.51 -5.46
N HIS A 152 -9.89 -7.53 -6.35
CA HIS A 152 -9.31 -7.73 -7.67
C HIS A 152 -7.81 -8.03 -7.60
N ILE A 153 -7.04 -7.34 -6.75
CA ILE A 153 -5.61 -7.65 -6.51
C ILE A 153 -5.45 -9.09 -6.04
N LEU A 154 -6.24 -9.53 -5.04
CA LEU A 154 -6.17 -10.90 -4.52
C LEU A 154 -6.47 -11.93 -5.59
N TYR A 155 -7.45 -11.66 -6.47
CA TYR A 155 -7.74 -12.52 -7.61
C TYR A 155 -6.54 -12.63 -8.57
N ILE A 156 -5.90 -11.51 -8.93
CA ILE A 156 -4.72 -11.52 -9.80
C ILE A 156 -3.54 -12.22 -9.13
N VAL A 157 -3.29 -11.97 -7.84
CA VAL A 157 -2.26 -12.65 -7.06
C VAL A 157 -2.49 -14.15 -7.05
N TYR A 158 -3.73 -14.60 -6.85
CA TYR A 158 -4.08 -16.02 -6.93
C TYR A 158 -3.78 -16.62 -8.31
N LEU A 159 -4.14 -15.92 -9.39
CA LEU A 159 -3.83 -16.38 -10.75
C LEU A 159 -2.32 -16.48 -11.00
N GLU A 160 -1.56 -15.45 -10.62
CA GLU A 160 -0.10 -15.43 -10.78
C GLU A 160 0.58 -16.50 -9.94
N TYR A 161 0.14 -16.71 -8.71
CA TYR A 161 0.62 -17.79 -7.83
C TYR A 161 0.44 -19.17 -8.46
N ARG A 162 -0.71 -19.41 -9.09
CA ARG A 162 -1.01 -20.68 -9.78
C ARG A 162 -0.18 -20.86 -11.06
N LYS A 163 0.13 -19.78 -11.78
CA LYS A 163 0.88 -19.78 -13.04
C LYS A 163 2.38 -19.92 -12.86
N THR A 164 2.94 -19.23 -11.87
CA THR A 164 4.40 -19.15 -11.72
C THR A 164 5.00 -20.46 -11.23
N SER A 165 6.12 -20.89 -11.82
CA SER A 165 6.96 -21.98 -11.30
C SER A 165 8.18 -21.46 -10.52
N ASN A 166 8.39 -20.14 -10.48
CA ASN A 166 9.50 -19.52 -9.77
C ASN A 166 9.24 -19.58 -8.25
N LYS A 167 10.06 -20.36 -7.55
CA LYS A 167 9.96 -20.56 -6.09
C LYS A 167 10.14 -19.27 -5.30
N GLU A 168 11.01 -18.37 -5.76
CA GLU A 168 11.27 -17.08 -5.11
C GLU A 168 10.04 -16.16 -5.21
N LEU A 169 9.43 -16.06 -6.39
CA LEU A 169 8.19 -15.32 -6.58
C LEU A 169 7.04 -15.90 -5.75
N ARG A 170 6.91 -17.25 -5.69
CA ARG A 170 5.89 -17.89 -4.84
C ARG A 170 6.08 -17.55 -3.37
N HIS A 171 7.31 -17.61 -2.89
CA HIS A 171 7.62 -17.29 -1.49
C HIS A 171 7.30 -15.83 -1.17
N LEU A 172 7.65 -14.88 -2.04
CA LEU A 172 7.30 -13.48 -1.87
C LEU A 172 5.78 -13.24 -1.86
N ILE A 173 5.04 -13.93 -2.72
CA ILE A 173 3.57 -13.88 -2.73
C ILE A 173 3.02 -14.41 -1.41
N GLU A 174 3.49 -15.58 -0.94
CA GLU A 174 3.04 -16.19 0.31
C GLU A 174 3.29 -15.27 1.51
N VAL A 175 4.50 -14.73 1.63
CA VAL A 175 4.84 -13.80 2.72
C VAL A 175 3.99 -12.53 2.64
N SER A 176 3.83 -11.94 1.44
CA SER A 176 2.97 -10.76 1.24
C SER A 176 1.53 -11.03 1.69
N VAL A 177 0.97 -12.18 1.31
CA VAL A 177 -0.42 -12.56 1.64
C VAL A 177 -0.57 -12.81 3.14
N VAL A 178 0.39 -13.47 3.78
CA VAL A 178 0.36 -13.70 5.23
C VAL A 178 0.45 -12.38 6.00
N LEU A 179 1.40 -11.51 5.64
CA LEU A 179 1.54 -10.19 6.27
C LEU A 179 0.27 -9.35 6.09
N TRP A 180 -0.27 -9.31 4.87
CA TRP A 180 -1.53 -8.62 4.57
C TRP A 180 -2.70 -9.20 5.35
N ALA A 181 -2.82 -10.52 5.45
CA ALA A 181 -3.90 -11.18 6.19
C ALA A 181 -3.80 -10.90 7.70
N CYS A 182 -2.60 -10.93 8.28
CA CYS A 182 -2.37 -10.55 9.68
C CYS A 182 -2.72 -9.08 9.93
N ALA A 183 -2.35 -8.21 8.98
CA ALA A 183 -2.70 -6.81 9.03
C ALA A 183 -4.25 -6.67 9.02
N VAL A 184 -4.94 -7.22 8.01
CA VAL A 184 -6.40 -7.06 7.87
C VAL A 184 -7.12 -7.66 9.08
N THR A 185 -6.64 -8.78 9.61
CA THR A 185 -7.17 -9.37 10.84
C THR A 185 -7.06 -8.42 12.01
N SER A 186 -5.92 -7.74 12.17
CA SER A 186 -5.72 -6.73 13.22
C SER A 186 -6.69 -5.55 13.04
N TRP A 187 -6.84 -5.06 11.81
CA TRP A 187 -7.76 -3.96 11.46
C TRP A 187 -9.24 -4.31 11.72
N ILE A 188 -9.70 -5.48 11.26
CA ILE A 188 -11.07 -5.99 11.51
C ILE A 188 -11.27 -6.16 13.01
N SER A 189 -10.29 -6.74 13.69
CA SER A 189 -10.41 -7.07 15.11
C SER A 189 -10.48 -5.82 15.98
N ASP A 190 -9.69 -4.79 15.66
CA ASP A 190 -9.78 -3.47 16.29
C ASP A 190 -11.18 -2.88 16.13
N ARG A 191 -11.72 -2.90 14.90
CA ARG A 191 -13.01 -2.29 14.58
C ARG A 191 -14.20 -3.00 15.23
N PHE A 192 -14.27 -4.33 15.15
CA PHE A 192 -15.46 -5.10 15.54
C PHE A 192 -15.41 -5.62 16.97
N PHE A 193 -14.22 -5.85 17.53
CA PHE A 193 -14.05 -6.40 18.88
C PHE A 193 -13.46 -5.37 19.86
N CYS A 194 -13.57 -4.07 19.56
CA CYS A 194 -12.95 -3.03 20.39
C CYS A 194 -13.31 -3.12 21.88
N SER A 195 -14.58 -3.38 22.21
CA SER A 195 -15.02 -3.51 23.61
C SER A 195 -14.30 -4.62 24.38
N PHE A 196 -13.92 -5.70 23.71
CA PHE A 196 -13.10 -6.77 24.28
C PHE A 196 -11.66 -6.30 24.49
N TRP A 197 -11.06 -5.69 23.46
CA TRP A 197 -9.68 -5.21 23.48
C TRP A 197 -9.44 -4.11 24.53
N GLN A 198 -10.38 -3.18 24.69
CA GLN A 198 -10.34 -2.18 25.77
C GLN A 198 -10.45 -2.82 27.16
N ARG A 199 -11.27 -3.86 27.33
CA ARG A 199 -11.43 -4.56 28.62
C ARG A 199 -10.12 -5.22 29.08
N ILE A 200 -9.33 -5.74 28.15
CA ILE A 200 -8.01 -6.33 28.46
C ILE A 200 -6.85 -5.34 28.33
N HIS A 201 -7.15 -4.04 28.18
CA HIS A 201 -6.16 -2.96 28.02
C HIS A 201 -5.18 -3.15 26.84
N PHE A 202 -5.65 -3.72 25.72
CA PHE A 202 -4.86 -3.93 24.51
C PHE A 202 -5.51 -3.27 23.29
N PHE A 203 -5.35 -1.96 23.15
CA PHE A 203 -6.01 -1.12 22.13
C PHE A 203 -5.04 -0.70 21.00
N TYR A 204 -4.06 -1.54 20.69
CA TYR A 204 -2.97 -1.23 19.76
C TYR A 204 -3.09 -1.96 18.40
N LEU A 205 -4.21 -2.63 18.15
CA LEU A 205 -4.37 -3.46 16.95
C LEU A 205 -4.38 -2.63 15.67
N HIS A 206 -4.98 -1.45 15.68
CA HIS A 206 -4.91 -0.55 14.55
C HIS A 206 -3.48 0.00 14.32
N SER A 207 -2.71 0.23 15.37
CA SER A 207 -1.30 0.60 15.24
C SER A 207 -0.46 -0.53 14.64
N ILE A 208 -0.75 -1.79 15.02
CA ILE A 208 -0.15 -2.99 14.44
C ILE A 208 -0.51 -3.11 12.95
N TRP A 209 -1.74 -2.76 12.56
CA TRP A 209 -2.15 -2.68 11.15
C TRP A 209 -1.24 -1.76 10.34
N HIS A 210 -0.97 -0.53 10.79
CA HIS A 210 -0.07 0.41 10.11
C HIS A 210 1.32 -0.17 9.89
N VAL A 211 1.89 -0.77 10.93
CA VAL A 211 3.23 -1.36 10.84
C VAL A 211 3.23 -2.53 9.88
N LEU A 212 2.30 -3.48 10.01
CA LEU A 212 2.24 -4.66 9.14
C LEU A 212 1.97 -4.31 7.68
N ILE A 213 1.05 -3.38 7.39
CA ILE A 213 0.76 -2.98 6.00
C ILE A 213 1.95 -2.23 5.39
N SER A 214 2.67 -1.43 6.19
CA SER A 214 3.90 -0.77 5.74
C SER A 214 5.03 -1.75 5.42
N ILE A 215 5.15 -2.85 6.19
CA ILE A 215 6.12 -3.94 5.92
C ILE A 215 5.68 -4.76 4.70
N THR A 216 4.38 -4.94 4.52
CA THR A 216 3.82 -5.67 3.36
C THR A 216 4.18 -4.97 2.04
N PHE A 217 4.25 -3.63 2.04
CA PHE A 217 4.49 -2.84 0.83
C PHE A 217 5.79 -3.21 0.07
N PRO A 218 6.98 -3.31 0.70
CA PRO A 218 8.19 -3.87 0.09
C PRO A 218 7.98 -5.21 -0.63
N TYR A 219 7.33 -6.18 0.04
CA TYR A 219 7.10 -7.51 -0.53
C TYR A 219 6.13 -7.46 -1.71
N GLY A 220 5.05 -6.67 -1.59
CA GLY A 220 4.10 -6.43 -2.68
C GLY A 220 4.76 -5.76 -3.88
N LEU A 221 5.60 -4.74 -3.65
CA LEU A 221 6.33 -4.03 -4.69
C LEU A 221 7.28 -4.95 -5.47
N VAL A 222 8.09 -5.75 -4.76
CA VAL A 222 9.01 -6.70 -5.39
C VAL A 222 8.24 -7.77 -6.15
N THR A 223 7.15 -8.29 -5.58
CA THR A 223 6.25 -9.23 -6.27
C THR A 223 5.73 -8.63 -7.57
N MET A 224 5.20 -7.41 -7.53
CA MET A 224 4.71 -6.69 -8.72
C MET A 224 5.83 -6.44 -9.75
N ALA A 225 7.04 -6.08 -9.30
CA ALA A 225 8.18 -5.87 -10.19
C ALA A 225 8.64 -7.15 -10.90
N LEU A 226 8.65 -8.28 -10.19
CA LEU A 226 8.99 -9.59 -10.78
C LEU A 226 7.94 -10.06 -11.79
N VAL A 227 6.65 -9.90 -11.46
CA VAL A 227 5.55 -10.20 -12.38
C VAL A 227 5.65 -9.30 -13.62
N ASP A 228 5.77 -7.98 -13.45
CA ASP A 228 5.94 -7.01 -14.54
C ASP A 228 7.15 -7.35 -15.43
N ALA A 229 8.30 -7.69 -14.84
CA ALA A 229 9.49 -8.06 -15.60
C ALA A 229 9.25 -9.30 -16.49
N SER A 230 8.51 -10.29 -16.00
CA SER A 230 8.18 -11.51 -16.77
C SER A 230 7.31 -11.22 -18.01
N TYR A 231 6.51 -10.16 -17.98
CA TYR A 231 5.59 -9.79 -19.06
C TYR A 231 6.11 -8.67 -19.97
N GLU A 232 6.84 -7.70 -19.42
CA GLU A 232 7.11 -6.41 -20.07
C GLU A 232 8.59 -6.04 -20.16
N MET A 233 9.47 -6.81 -19.54
CA MET A 233 10.92 -6.61 -19.64
C MET A 233 11.65 -7.89 -20.11
N PRO A 234 11.28 -8.47 -21.27
CA PRO A 234 11.93 -9.66 -21.78
C PRO A 234 13.44 -9.38 -22.00
N GLY A 235 14.30 -10.24 -21.43
CA GLY A 235 15.75 -10.09 -21.47
C GLY A 235 16.37 -9.28 -20.33
N GLN A 236 15.58 -8.77 -19.38
CA GLN A 236 16.09 -8.26 -18.12
C GLN A 236 15.84 -9.31 -17.03
N THR A 237 16.88 -9.68 -16.30
CA THR A 237 16.74 -10.55 -15.13
C THR A 237 16.77 -9.70 -13.87
N LEU A 238 15.71 -9.80 -13.08
CA LEU A 238 15.64 -9.17 -11.77
C LEU A 238 16.07 -10.19 -10.73
N LYS A 239 17.09 -9.85 -9.94
CA LYS A 239 17.51 -10.65 -8.79
C LYS A 239 16.91 -10.04 -7.52
N VAL A 240 16.26 -10.86 -6.71
CA VAL A 240 15.79 -10.41 -5.40
C VAL A 240 16.96 -10.38 -4.42
N ARG A 241 17.01 -9.32 -3.64
CA ARG A 241 17.97 -9.10 -2.56
C ARG A 241 17.22 -8.65 -1.32
N TYR A 242 17.83 -8.80 -0.16
CA TYR A 242 17.24 -8.38 1.11
C TYR A 242 18.15 -7.40 1.84
N TRP A 243 17.59 -6.27 2.23
CA TRP A 243 18.27 -5.28 3.06
C TRP A 243 18.02 -5.57 4.55
N PRO A 244 19.01 -5.44 5.43
CA PRO A 244 20.39 -5.01 5.16
C PRO A 244 21.31 -6.11 4.63
N ARG A 245 20.93 -7.38 4.75
CA ARG A 245 21.70 -8.54 4.28
C ARG A 245 20.77 -9.66 3.82
N ASP A 246 21.15 -10.37 2.77
CA ASP A 246 20.39 -11.50 2.19
C ASP A 246 20.11 -12.64 3.18
N THR A 247 20.96 -12.82 4.20
CA THR A 247 20.81 -13.85 5.23
C THR A 247 19.92 -13.43 6.39
N TRP A 248 19.47 -12.17 6.43
CA TRP A 248 18.68 -11.67 7.54
C TRP A 248 17.23 -12.17 7.44
N PRO A 249 16.69 -12.88 8.47
CA PRO A 249 15.36 -13.50 8.39
C PRO A 249 14.21 -12.51 8.17
N MET A 250 14.38 -11.27 8.63
CA MET A 250 13.40 -10.18 8.52
C MET A 250 13.84 -9.13 7.51
N GLY A 251 14.63 -9.53 6.50
CA GLY A 251 15.20 -8.60 5.55
C GLY A 251 14.11 -8.01 4.66
N LEU A 252 14.24 -6.73 4.29
CA LEU A 252 13.29 -6.09 3.37
C LEU A 252 13.69 -6.39 1.93
N PRO A 253 12.79 -7.00 1.14
CA PRO A 253 13.13 -7.37 -0.23
C PRO A 253 13.22 -6.12 -1.12
N TYR A 254 14.14 -6.17 -2.07
CA TYR A 254 14.24 -5.23 -3.20
C TYR A 254 14.75 -5.98 -4.43
N VAL A 255 14.69 -5.34 -5.61
CA VAL A 255 15.19 -5.93 -6.86
C VAL A 255 16.45 -5.23 -7.35
N GLU A 256 17.41 -6.04 -7.75
CA GLU A 256 18.62 -5.65 -8.44
C GLU A 256 18.46 -6.00 -9.93
N VAL A 257 18.65 -5.01 -10.82
CA VAL A 257 18.60 -5.24 -12.28
C VAL A 257 19.93 -5.82 -12.70
N GLN A 258 19.96 -7.08 -13.14
CA GLN A 258 21.15 -7.64 -13.78
C GLN A 258 21.20 -7.15 -15.23
N GLY A 259 22.25 -6.40 -15.55
CA GLY A 259 22.58 -6.11 -16.95
C GLY A 259 23.09 -7.37 -17.63
N ASP A 260 22.93 -7.45 -18.95
CA ASP A 260 23.85 -8.25 -19.75
C ASP A 260 25.26 -7.71 -19.46
N ASP A 261 26.04 -8.43 -18.64
CA ASP A 261 27.49 -8.33 -18.65
C ASP A 261 27.98 -8.88 -20.00
N LYS A 262 27.71 -8.13 -21.07
CA LYS A 262 28.54 -8.16 -22.27
C LYS A 262 29.70 -7.22 -22.00
N SER A 263 30.71 -7.82 -21.37
CA SER A 263 32.14 -7.53 -21.53
C SER A 263 32.47 -6.43 -22.54
N CYS A 264 33.05 -5.33 -22.04
CA CYS A 264 34.34 -4.77 -22.46
C CYS A 264 34.84 -3.81 -21.38
#